data_AF-A0A942DK42-F1
#
_entry.id   AF-A0A942DK42-F1
#
_cell.length_a   1.000
_cell.length_b   1.000
_cell.length_c   1.000
_cell.angle_alpha   90.00
_cell.angle_beta   90.00
_cell.angle_gamma   90.00
#
_symmetry.space_group_name_H-M   'P 1'
#
loop_
_entity.id
_entity.type
_entity.pdbx_description
1 polymer ?
#
loop_
_entity_poly.entity_id
_entity_poly.type
_entity_poly.pdbx_seq_one_letter_code
_entity_poly.pdbx_strand_id
1 'polypeptide(L)'
;MSEETLQLFYQMVGLSSVLAFITAGVMQAVKEAFTIKKNIIPLLSIFIGAGLGFLAIPLFPSVSVPILVWAGALSGSAGVGVHEVFKKREGYSKE
;
A
#
# COMPACT_ATOMS: atom_id res chain seq x y z
N MET A 1 17.89 -9.62 17.48
CA MET A 1 17.56 -9.49 16.05
C MET A 1 18.87 -9.49 15.29
N SER A 2 19.03 -10.32 14.27
CA SER A 2 20.28 -10.38 13.49
C SER A 2 20.42 -9.16 12.57
N GLU A 3 21.64 -8.85 12.13
CA GLU A 3 21.89 -7.78 11.15
C GLU A 3 21.14 -8.02 9.84
N GLU A 4 21.04 -9.27 9.40
CA GLU A 4 20.23 -9.66 8.24
C GLU A 4 18.76 -9.26 8.41
N THR A 5 18.16 -9.54 9.57
CA THR A 5 16.76 -9.16 9.83
C THR A 5 16.58 -7.64 9.81
N LEU A 6 17.56 -6.89 10.32
CA LEU A 6 17.55 -5.42 10.27
C LEU A 6 17.61 -4.90 8.82
N GLN A 7 18.44 -5.51 7.97
CA GLN A 7 18.51 -5.12 6.56
C GLN A 7 17.20 -5.39 5.81
N LEU A 8 16.58 -6.55 6.03
CA LEU A 8 15.26 -6.86 5.46
C LEU A 8 14.21 -5.82 5.87
N PHE A 9 14.22 -5.42 7.14
CA PHE A 9 13.32 -4.39 7.67
C PHE A 9 13.57 -3.03 7.01
N TYR A 10 14.83 -2.59 6.90
CA TYR A 10 15.15 -1.31 6.25
C TYR A 10 14.76 -1.27 4.78
N GLN A 11 14.98 -2.36 4.04
CA GLN A 11 14.52 -2.47 2.65
C GLN A 11 13.00 -2.34 2.56
N MET A 12 12.27 -3.05 3.41
CA MET A 12 10.81 -3.03 3.41
C MET A 12 10.25 -1.63 3.72
N VAL A 13 10.74 -0.97 4.77
CA VAL A 13 10.25 0.36 5.18
C VAL A 13 10.69 1.44 4.20
N GLY A 14 11.93 1.37 3.68
CA GLY A 14 12.44 2.31 2.69
C GLY A 14 11.61 2.28 1.40
N LEU A 15 11.35 1.09 0.87
CA LEU A 15 10.50 0.91 -0.31
C LEU A 15 9.05 1.33 -0.04
N SER A 16 8.49 0.98 1.13
CA SER A 16 7.14 1.39 1.54
C SER A 16 6.99 2.92 1.54
N SER A 17 8.02 3.65 1.97
CA SER A 17 7.99 5.12 2.04
C SER A 17 7.91 5.76 0.66
N VAL A 18 8.68 5.24 -0.31
CA VAL A 18 8.64 5.70 -1.70
C VAL A 18 7.31 5.31 -2.36
N LEU A 19 6.88 4.06 -2.18
CA LEU A 19 5.62 3.56 -2.74
C LEU A 19 4.40 4.29 -2.16
N ALA A 20 4.48 4.91 -0.97
CA ALA A 20 3.34 5.59 -0.35
C ALA A 20 2.83 6.74 -1.22
N PHE A 21 3.73 7.54 -1.79
CA PHE A 21 3.36 8.63 -2.70
C PHE A 21 2.67 8.11 -3.97
N ILE A 22 3.21 7.04 -4.56
CA ILE A 22 2.65 6.41 -5.76
C ILE A 22 1.27 5.81 -5.45
N THR A 23 1.17 5.09 -4.34
CA THR A 23 -0.08 4.43 -3.90
C THR A 23 -1.16 5.47 -3.62
N ALA A 24 -0.82 6.58 -2.96
CA ALA A 24 -1.74 7.68 -2.73
C ALA A 24 -2.25 8.29 -4.03
N GLY A 25 -1.37 8.53 -5.01
CA GLY A 25 -1.74 9.04 -6.34
C GLY A 25 -2.66 8.08 -7.10
N VAL A 26 -2.34 6.78 -7.11
CA VAL A 26 -3.18 5.76 -7.75
C VAL A 26 -4.55 5.65 -7.05
N MET A 27 -4.59 5.63 -5.72
CA MET A 27 -5.83 5.60 -4.96
C MET A 27 -6.68 6.85 -5.20
N GLN A 28 -6.06 8.02 -5.38
CA GLN A 28 -6.76 9.24 -5.76
C GLN A 28 -7.41 9.11 -7.14
N ALA A 29 -6.66 8.69 -8.16
CA ALA A 29 -7.17 8.45 -9.50
C ALA A 29 -8.33 7.43 -9.50
N VAL A 30 -8.25 6.38 -8.69
CA VAL A 30 -9.30 5.37 -8.53
C VAL A 30 -10.58 5.98 -7.94
N LYS A 31 -10.50 6.83 -6.91
CA LYS A 31 -11.67 7.52 -6.34
C LYS A 31 -12.28 8.55 -7.29
N GLU A 32 -11.46 9.17 -8.15
CA GLU A 32 -11.95 10.10 -9.17
C GLU A 32 -12.65 9.36 -10.31
N ALA A 33 -12.13 8.20 -10.71
CA ALA A 33 -12.72 7.36 -11.74
C ALA A 33 -14.02 6.68 -11.28
N PHE A 34 -14.09 6.21 -10.03
CA PHE A 34 -15.18 5.37 -9.54
C PHE A 34 -15.82 5.90 -8.26
N THR A 35 -17.13 5.66 -8.10
CA THR A 35 -17.85 5.92 -6.84
C THR A 35 -17.69 4.71 -5.93
N ILE A 36 -16.94 4.86 -4.83
CA ILE A 36 -16.51 3.75 -3.97
C ILE A 36 -17.09 3.94 -2.58
N LYS A 37 -17.60 2.87 -1.96
CA LYS A 37 -18.08 2.92 -0.58
C LYS A 37 -16.93 3.26 0.38
N LYS A 38 -17.13 4.21 1.29
CA LYS A 38 -16.07 4.71 2.20
C LYS A 38 -15.45 3.61 3.07
N ASN A 39 -16.18 2.52 3.36
CA ASN A 39 -15.73 1.39 4.17
C ASN A 39 -14.73 0.46 3.46
N ILE A 40 -14.72 0.38 2.12
CA ILE A 40 -13.80 -0.50 1.38
C ILE A 40 -12.53 0.22 0.93
N ILE A 41 -12.50 1.56 0.97
CA ILE A 41 -11.33 2.36 0.58
C ILE A 41 -10.05 1.93 1.32
N PRO A 42 -10.06 1.69 2.66
CA PRO A 42 -8.86 1.27 3.37
C PRO A 42 -8.30 -0.06 2.85
N LEU A 43 -9.18 -1.04 2.64
CA LEU A 43 -8.81 -2.36 2.14
C LEU A 43 -8.31 -2.27 0.69
N LEU A 44 -8.97 -1.48 -0.14
CA LEU A 44 -8.59 -1.26 -1.53
C LEU A 44 -7.21 -0.62 -1.63
N SER A 45 -6.90 0.35 -0.78
CA SER A 45 -5.58 1.00 -0.73
C SER A 45 -4.46 0.00 -0.45
N ILE A 46 -4.67 -0.95 0.49
CA ILE A 46 -3.70 -2.02 0.79
C ILE A 46 -3.49 -2.93 -0.41
N PHE A 47 -4.57 -3.36 -1.08
CA PHE A 47 -4.46 -4.22 -2.27
C PHE A 47 -3.82 -3.51 -3.45
N ILE A 48 -4.11 -2.23 -3.67
CA ILE A 48 -3.44 -1.41 -4.68
C ILE A 48 -1.95 -1.34 -4.38
N GLY A 49 -1.58 -1.02 -3.14
CA GLY A 49 -0.18 -0.96 -2.73
C GLY A 49 0.55 -2.30 -2.94
N ALA A 50 -0.03 -3.42 -2.48
CA ALA A 50 0.53 -4.76 -2.69
C ALA A 50 0.69 -5.11 -4.17
N GLY A 51 -0.31 -4.74 -4.99
CA GLY A 51 -0.26 -4.89 -6.45
C GLY A 51 0.86 -4.07 -7.08
N LEU A 52 1.07 -2.82 -6.64
CA LEU A 52 2.20 -1.99 -7.09
C LEU A 52 3.55 -2.61 -6.70
N GLY A 53 3.65 -3.17 -5.49
CA GLY A 53 4.83 -3.94 -5.07
C GLY A 53 5.11 -5.14 -5.97
N PHE A 54 4.08 -5.90 -6.31
CA PHE A 54 4.20 -7.02 -7.25
C PHE A 54 4.61 -6.56 -8.66
N LEU A 55 4.03 -5.47 -9.17
CA LEU A 55 4.40 -4.89 -10.47
C LEU A 55 5.82 -4.32 -10.50
N ALA A 56 6.44 -4.08 -9.33
CA ALA A 56 7.80 -3.57 -9.21
C ALA A 56 8.89 -4.67 -9.32
N ILE A 57 8.53 -5.96 -9.37
CA ILE A 57 9.48 -7.09 -9.51
C ILE A 57 10.53 -6.86 -10.62
N PRO A 58 10.18 -6.48 -11.87
CA PRO A 58 11.18 -6.27 -12.91
C PRO A 58 12.10 -5.07 -12.66
N LEU A 59 11.67 -4.09 -11.85
CA LEU A 59 12.50 -2.93 -11.49
C LEU A 59 13.50 -3.27 -10.37
N PHE A 60 13.19 -4.25 -9.52
CA PHE A 60 13.99 -4.62 -8.35
C PHE A 60 14.28 -6.13 -8.30
N PRO A 61 15.00 -6.69 -9.30
CA PRO A 61 15.22 -8.13 -9.40
C PRO A 61 16.05 -8.73 -8.24
N SER A 62 16.82 -7.91 -7.52
CA SER A 62 17.61 -8.32 -6.35
C SER A 62 16.86 -8.28 -5.03
N VAL A 63 15.66 -7.67 -5.01
CA VAL A 63 14.81 -7.61 -3.81
C VAL A 63 13.87 -8.80 -3.83
N SER A 64 13.76 -9.50 -2.71
CA SER A 64 12.86 -10.64 -2.64
C SER A 64 11.40 -10.21 -2.86
N VAL A 65 10.64 -11.04 -3.59
CA VAL A 65 9.22 -10.78 -3.88
C VAL A 65 8.40 -10.53 -2.61
N PRO A 66 8.58 -11.28 -1.50
CA PRO A 66 7.87 -10.98 -0.25
C PRO A 66 8.13 -9.55 0.25
N ILE A 67 9.37 -9.05 0.19
CA ILE A 67 9.70 -7.69 0.62
C ILE A 67 8.98 -6.66 -0.26
N LEU A 68 8.95 -6.85 -1.58
CA LEU A 68 8.28 -5.92 -2.50
C LEU A 68 6.78 -5.86 -2.25
N VAL A 69 6.12 -7.02 -2.11
CA VAL A 69 4.68 -7.09 -1.86
C VAL A 69 4.33 -6.51 -0.49
N TRP A 70 5.11 -6.82 0.56
CA TRP A 70 4.89 -6.24 1.89
C TRP A 70 5.17 -4.75 1.95
N ALA A 71 6.23 -4.27 1.29
CA ALA A 71 6.51 -2.83 1.17
C ALA A 71 5.34 -2.10 0.49
N GLY A 72 4.77 -2.69 -0.56
CA GLY A 72 3.57 -2.18 -1.22
C GLY A 72 2.32 -2.23 -0.32
N ALA A 73 2.06 -3.33 0.37
CA ALA A 73 0.91 -3.43 1.27
C ALA A 73 0.99 -2.36 2.40
N LEU A 74 2.19 -2.17 2.96
CA LEU A 74 2.48 -1.16 3.97
C LEU A 74 2.29 0.25 3.42
N SER A 75 2.72 0.54 2.18
CA SER A 75 2.51 1.84 1.55
C SER A 75 1.03 2.18 1.39
N GLY A 76 0.21 1.18 1.00
CA GLY A 76 -1.24 1.32 0.92
C GLY A 76 -1.90 1.57 2.27
N SER A 77 -1.37 0.98 3.34
CA SER A 77 -1.83 1.22 4.70
C SER A 77 -1.44 2.59 5.25
N ALA A 78 -0.29 3.15 4.83
CA ALA A 78 0.22 4.43 5.34
C ALA A 78 -0.70 5.61 4.98
N GLY A 79 -1.41 5.55 3.85
CA GLY A 79 -2.31 6.62 3.40
C GLY A 79 -3.67 6.68 4.09
N VAL A 80 -4.08 5.59 4.76
CA VAL A 80 -5.44 5.45 5.35
C VAL A 80 -5.44 4.94 6.79
N GLY A 81 -4.32 4.40 7.29
CA GLY A 81 -4.19 3.78 8.60
C GLY A 81 -4.83 2.38 8.67
N VAL A 82 -4.08 1.37 9.10
CA VAL A 82 -4.60 -0.02 9.25
C VAL A 82 -5.85 -0.08 10.14
N HIS A 83 -5.92 0.77 11.16
CA HIS A 83 -7.05 0.83 12.08
C HIS A 83 -8.37 1.28 11.42
N GLU A 84 -8.31 1.96 10.27
CA GLU A 84 -9.50 2.38 9.54
C GLU A 84 -10.22 1.24 8.82
N VAL A 85 -9.54 0.09 8.64
CA VAL A 85 -10.18 -1.13 8.13
C VAL A 85 -11.27 -1.63 9.10
N PHE A 86 -11.13 -1.36 10.39
CA PHE A 86 -12.07 -1.84 11.41
C PHE A 86 -13.19 -0.82 11.73
N LYS A 87 -13.11 0.41 11.22
CA LYS A 87 -14.16 1.42 11.45
C LYS A 87 -15.27 1.30 10.41
N LYS A 88 -16.51 1.25 10.87
CA LYS A 88 -17.68 1.36 9.98
C LYS A 88 -17.84 2.82 9.56
N ARG A 89 -17.84 3.06 8.25
CA ARG A 89 -18.07 4.37 7.64
C ARG A 89 -19.22 4.25 6.67
N GLU A 90 -20.18 5.16 6.77
CA GLU A 90 -21.30 5.23 5.84
C GLU A 90 -21.00 6.22 4.70
N GLY A 91 -21.70 6.05 3.59
CA GLY A 91 -21.57 6.88 2.40
C GLY A 91 -20.48 6.48 1.40
N TYR A 92 -20.32 7.31 0.37
CA TYR A 92 -19.48 7.06 -0.81
C TYR A 92 -18.38 8.11 -1.00
N SER A 93 -17.37 7.79 -1.81
CA SER A 93 -16.19 8.64 -2.07
C SER A 93 -16.50 9.99 -2.72
N LYS A 94 -17.69 10.16 -3.29
CA LYS A 94 -18.15 11.38 -3.99
C LYS A 94 -19.38 12.04 -3.33
N GLU A 95 -19.63 11.74 -2.05
CA GLU A 95 -20.65 12.36 -1.20
C GLU A 95 -20.03 13.31 -0.17
#